data_AF-A0A2V8JM83-F1
#
_entry.id   AF-A0A2V8JM83-F1
#
_cell.length_a   1.000
_cell.length_b   1.000
_cell.length_c   1.000
_cell.angle_alpha   90.00
_cell.angle_beta   90.00
_cell.angle_gamma   90.00
#
_symmetry.space_group_name_H-M   'P 1'
#
loop_
_entity.id
_entity.type
_entity.pdbx_description
1 polymer ?
#
loop_
_entity_poly.entity_id
_entity_poly.type
_entity_poly.pdbx_seq_one_letter_code
_entity_poly.pdbx_strand_id
1 'polypeptide(L)'
;MRTYKRLTFLLVTILGLAGVVVAVAPGTVFDLDGNSALDHGLPDWNQLNGTTGFNGSPGGSLVRTFVASENPPKIFTQGGSKDPNNSTGWRWKAADTVPDKDTITNAYAAEYVAPGSGHEIFVFGGERFAVNGDSNIGVWFFQQNIVPLTDGTFGPGQHQNGDIFAVSAFTTGGTNPTISVYKWNTACTKAIKNPLPAIVNGVLVNTPPNTCADTNLELQFASASGSSCILGSSDTACAATNATGPITVSWPYASKFGGSNSVVPTGGFFEGGIDITELFGGIPGNEPCISSFLMETRSSQTPDAVLKDFIGGGFNTCGEIIVHKDCNCDHITAEGTAYQYSVGGTVTNTGQFTVLYDVVVSDSAGLTCPIGTVAAGATVAWGNGTAKPCSPSNSFTSTAKPASNTATVTWSRNPGGTTLGPNSSGLVTCDVSAAMCQANPGILITKVCTAGPVANNGRIDILVNFSGLVSNQGNVPLHNVSVCEDDDANNPPGTCDQIFNIGDLAAKGLSGDSAPFSGTYYPSVLNLVSPGRASFSDTVKVTATSSLAGSVTNTATATCLLCPPGSAACPAP
;
A
#
# COMPACT_ATOMS: atom_id res chain seq x y z
N MET A 1 -56.33 53.37 -33.25
CA MET A 1 -55.10 53.39 -32.41
C MET A 1 -55.04 52.06 -31.67
N ARG A 2 -54.20 51.14 -32.15
CA ARG A 2 -54.13 49.74 -31.70
C ARG A 2 -52.83 49.55 -30.93
N THR A 3 -52.94 49.15 -29.67
CA THR A 3 -51.83 48.82 -28.77
C THR A 3 -51.62 47.31 -28.83
N TYR A 4 -50.51 46.85 -29.42
CA TYR A 4 -50.04 45.47 -29.27
C TYR A 4 -48.67 45.50 -28.59
N LYS A 5 -48.63 45.04 -27.34
CA LYS A 5 -47.42 44.81 -26.55
C LYS A 5 -46.60 43.71 -27.24
N ARG A 6 -45.38 44.04 -27.68
CA ARG A 6 -44.39 43.05 -28.12
C ARG A 6 -43.74 42.42 -26.89
N LEU A 7 -43.87 41.10 -26.79
CA LEU A 7 -43.21 40.25 -25.82
C LEU A 7 -41.78 40.00 -26.34
N THR A 8 -40.77 40.61 -25.72
CA THR A 8 -39.37 40.38 -26.05
C THR A 8 -38.87 39.19 -25.24
N PHE A 9 -38.73 38.02 -25.88
CA PHE A 9 -38.01 36.88 -25.32
C PHE A 9 -36.51 37.20 -25.33
N LEU A 10 -35.91 37.34 -24.16
CA LEU A 10 -34.46 37.45 -23.99
C LEU A 10 -33.89 36.02 -24.00
N LEU A 11 -33.38 35.58 -25.16
CA LEU A 11 -32.56 34.35 -25.23
C LEU A 11 -31.19 34.69 -24.64
N VAL A 12 -30.95 34.29 -23.40
CA VAL A 12 -29.60 34.31 -22.81
C VAL A 12 -28.88 33.06 -23.31
N THR A 13 -28.16 33.18 -24.43
CA THR A 13 -27.12 32.22 -24.80
C THR A 13 -25.97 32.40 -23.81
N ILE A 14 -25.90 31.53 -22.80
CA ILE A 14 -24.68 31.30 -22.04
C ILE A 14 -23.72 30.61 -23.00
N LEU A 15 -22.93 31.39 -23.73
CA LEU A 15 -21.68 30.91 -24.31
C LEU A 15 -20.76 30.63 -23.12
N GLY A 16 -20.80 29.41 -22.59
CA GLY A 16 -19.69 28.93 -21.80
C GLY A 16 -18.49 28.93 -22.73
N LEU A 17 -17.50 29.78 -22.48
CA LEU A 17 -16.15 29.53 -22.96
C LEU A 17 -15.71 28.22 -22.31
N ALA A 18 -16.03 27.09 -22.95
CA ALA A 18 -15.19 25.92 -22.82
C ALA A 18 -13.85 26.38 -23.39
N GLY A 19 -12.89 26.66 -22.52
CA GLY A 19 -11.52 26.90 -22.95
C GLY A 19 -11.14 25.74 -23.85
N VAL A 20 -10.78 26.03 -25.10
CA VAL A 20 -10.14 25.02 -25.94
C VAL A 20 -8.84 24.74 -25.23
N VAL A 21 -8.75 23.57 -24.59
CA VAL A 21 -7.47 23.08 -24.08
C VAL A 21 -6.65 22.77 -25.33
N VAL A 22 -5.56 23.51 -25.50
CA VAL A 22 -4.65 23.36 -26.63
C VAL A 22 -3.51 22.47 -26.16
N ALA A 23 -3.06 21.55 -27.02
CA ALA A 23 -1.87 20.75 -26.78
C ALA A 23 -0.71 21.62 -26.28
N VAL A 24 0.02 21.11 -25.29
CA VAL A 24 1.23 21.71 -24.77
C VAL A 24 2.42 21.11 -25.49
N ALA A 25 3.20 21.95 -26.17
CA ALA A 25 4.41 21.48 -26.81
C ALA A 25 5.43 20.98 -25.77
N PRO A 26 6.00 19.76 -25.93
CA PRO A 26 6.97 19.21 -24.99
C PRO A 26 8.21 20.09 -24.78
N GLY A 27 8.65 20.81 -25.81
CA GLY A 27 9.77 21.77 -25.73
C GLY A 27 9.53 22.98 -24.81
N THR A 28 8.35 23.11 -24.19
CA THR A 28 8.05 24.16 -23.20
C THR A 28 8.38 23.75 -21.76
N VAL A 29 8.58 22.45 -21.50
CA VAL A 29 8.89 21.92 -20.16
C VAL A 29 10.30 21.31 -20.06
N PHE A 30 10.87 20.92 -21.20
CA PHE A 30 12.17 20.26 -21.30
C PHE A 30 12.88 20.72 -22.58
N ASP A 31 14.19 20.88 -22.54
CA ASP A 31 14.99 21.24 -23.71
C ASP A 31 15.13 20.03 -24.63
N LEU A 32 14.70 20.17 -25.88
CA LEU A 32 14.65 19.07 -26.87
C LEU A 32 15.27 19.52 -28.20
N ASP A 33 16.40 20.22 -28.14
CA ASP A 33 17.00 20.92 -29.26
C ASP A 33 18.00 20.08 -30.09
N GLY A 34 18.12 18.80 -29.78
CA GLY A 34 19.07 17.86 -30.37
C GLY A 34 20.39 17.80 -29.62
N ASN A 35 20.47 18.33 -28.40
CA ASN A 35 21.66 18.32 -27.56
C ASN A 35 21.35 17.77 -26.15
N SER A 36 22.25 17.92 -25.18
CA SER A 36 22.04 17.42 -23.81
C SER A 36 22.41 18.45 -22.73
N ALA A 37 22.85 19.63 -23.14
CA ALA A 37 23.43 20.67 -22.33
C ALA A 37 22.35 21.64 -21.85
N LEU A 38 22.45 22.06 -20.59
CA LEU A 38 21.55 23.04 -20.00
C LEU A 38 21.82 24.45 -20.57
N ASP A 39 21.29 24.79 -21.75
CA ASP A 39 21.61 26.03 -22.47
C ASP A 39 20.40 26.92 -22.85
N HIS A 40 19.15 26.44 -22.72
CA HIS A 40 17.94 27.28 -22.93
C HIS A 40 17.11 27.57 -21.68
N GLY A 41 17.65 27.31 -20.47
CA GLY A 41 16.97 27.61 -19.21
C GLY A 41 15.82 26.67 -18.85
N LEU A 42 15.64 25.60 -19.63
CA LEU A 42 14.84 24.43 -19.30
C LEU A 42 15.76 23.28 -18.86
N PRO A 43 15.22 22.25 -18.17
CA PRO A 43 15.96 21.02 -17.88
C PRO A 43 16.36 20.28 -19.16
N ASP A 44 17.51 19.61 -19.11
CA ASP A 44 18.04 18.79 -20.20
C ASP A 44 18.75 17.53 -19.63
N TRP A 45 19.05 16.54 -20.45
CA TRP A 45 19.53 15.22 -20.08
C TRP A 45 20.82 15.23 -19.25
N ASN A 46 21.77 16.16 -19.46
CA ASN A 46 22.96 16.25 -18.59
C ASN A 46 22.59 16.57 -17.15
N GLN A 47 21.53 17.36 -16.94
CA GLN A 47 21.02 17.62 -15.60
C GLN A 47 20.41 16.36 -14.98
N LEU A 48 19.61 15.62 -15.74
CA LEU A 48 18.83 14.46 -15.26
C LEU A 48 19.68 13.22 -15.02
N ASN A 49 20.55 12.91 -15.99
CA ASN A 49 21.35 11.69 -16.03
C ASN A 49 22.65 11.85 -15.24
N GLY A 50 23.21 13.07 -15.18
CA GLY A 50 24.47 13.34 -14.50
C GLY A 50 25.62 12.49 -15.05
N THR A 51 26.62 12.22 -14.22
CA THR A 51 27.86 11.56 -14.66
C THR A 51 27.77 10.04 -14.77
N THR A 52 26.75 9.42 -14.17
CA THR A 52 26.61 7.95 -14.14
C THR A 52 25.31 7.45 -14.75
N GLY A 53 24.46 8.34 -15.29
CA GLY A 53 23.12 8.03 -15.76
C GLY A 53 22.03 8.18 -14.70
N PHE A 54 22.37 8.13 -13.41
CA PHE A 54 21.39 8.07 -12.31
C PHE A 54 21.64 9.05 -11.16
N ASN A 55 22.73 9.81 -11.21
CA ASN A 55 23.13 10.72 -10.13
C ASN A 55 22.85 12.20 -10.45
N GLY A 56 22.18 12.47 -11.56
CA GLY A 56 21.73 13.80 -11.92
C GLY A 56 20.60 14.32 -11.03
N SER A 57 20.37 15.63 -11.10
CA SER A 57 19.28 16.32 -10.40
C SER A 57 17.95 16.09 -11.13
N PRO A 58 16.81 16.00 -10.43
CA PRO A 58 15.51 15.80 -11.07
C PRO A 58 15.13 16.88 -12.08
N GLY A 59 15.63 18.11 -11.94
CA GLY A 59 15.28 19.20 -12.87
C GLY A 59 13.76 19.40 -13.00
N GLY A 60 12.98 19.11 -11.96
CA GLY A 60 11.51 19.19 -12.01
C GLY A 60 10.77 17.94 -12.52
N SER A 61 11.48 16.89 -12.96
CA SER A 61 10.86 15.62 -13.35
C SER A 61 10.14 14.96 -12.17
N LEU A 62 8.93 14.45 -12.38
CA LEU A 62 8.18 13.65 -11.40
C LEU A 62 8.66 12.20 -11.35
N VAL A 63 9.06 11.67 -12.50
CA VAL A 63 9.66 10.34 -12.67
C VAL A 63 10.77 10.46 -13.70
N ARG A 64 11.87 9.73 -13.51
CA ARG A 64 12.91 9.59 -14.54
C ARG A 64 13.57 8.23 -14.46
N THR A 65 14.10 7.79 -15.59
CA THR A 65 14.80 6.52 -15.73
C THR A 65 15.92 6.66 -16.75
N PHE A 66 16.99 5.91 -16.52
CA PHE A 66 18.11 5.75 -17.44
C PHE A 66 18.45 4.27 -17.47
N VAL A 67 18.78 3.72 -18.62
CA VAL A 67 19.17 2.33 -18.74
C VAL A 67 20.28 2.24 -19.76
N ALA A 68 21.44 1.77 -19.30
CA ALA A 68 22.56 1.47 -20.18
C ALA A 68 22.38 0.08 -20.83
N SER A 69 22.92 -0.07 -22.03
CA SER A 69 22.91 -1.34 -22.75
C SER A 69 23.70 -2.41 -22.00
N GLU A 70 23.20 -3.64 -22.07
CA GLU A 70 23.91 -4.82 -21.56
C GLU A 70 24.99 -5.27 -22.54
N ASN A 71 25.95 -6.08 -22.08
CA ASN A 71 26.98 -6.67 -22.93
C ASN A 71 27.02 -8.21 -22.75
N PRO A 72 26.63 -9.00 -23.78
CA PRO A 72 26.10 -8.58 -25.08
C PRO A 72 24.69 -7.96 -24.96
N PRO A 73 24.26 -7.11 -25.91
CA PRO A 73 22.93 -6.53 -25.91
C PRO A 73 21.83 -7.59 -26.13
N LYS A 74 20.59 -7.27 -25.77
CA LYS A 74 19.43 -8.14 -25.97
C LYS A 74 18.72 -7.75 -27.26
N ILE A 75 18.42 -8.73 -28.10
CA ILE A 75 17.71 -8.49 -29.36
C ILE A 75 16.42 -9.26 -29.47
N PHE A 76 15.47 -8.66 -30.18
CA PHE A 76 14.27 -9.34 -30.63
C PHE A 76 14.64 -10.51 -31.55
N THR A 77 13.91 -11.60 -31.40
CA THR A 77 14.06 -12.80 -32.22
C THR A 77 12.70 -13.37 -32.57
N GLN A 78 12.68 -14.29 -33.54
CA GLN A 78 11.48 -14.93 -34.08
C GLN A 78 10.50 -13.96 -34.77
N GLY A 79 9.65 -14.49 -35.65
CA GLY A 79 8.73 -13.67 -36.46
C GLY A 79 7.57 -13.03 -35.68
N GLY A 80 7.34 -13.45 -34.43
CA GLY A 80 6.26 -12.93 -33.57
C GLY A 80 6.56 -11.59 -32.91
N SER A 81 7.83 -11.19 -32.81
CA SER A 81 8.28 -9.92 -32.22
C SER A 81 8.02 -8.76 -33.17
N LYS A 82 6.83 -8.18 -33.07
CA LYS A 82 6.30 -7.10 -33.93
C LYS A 82 5.39 -6.20 -33.10
N ASP A 83 5.41 -4.90 -33.34
CA ASP A 83 4.61 -3.92 -32.60
C ASP A 83 3.09 -4.15 -32.68
N PRO A 84 2.49 -4.62 -33.80
CA PRO A 84 1.06 -4.96 -33.84
C PRO A 84 0.69 -6.20 -33.00
N ASN A 85 1.68 -7.03 -32.63
CA ASN A 85 1.46 -8.26 -31.88
C ASN A 85 1.57 -8.00 -30.38
N ASN A 86 0.76 -8.70 -29.59
CA ASN A 86 0.84 -8.63 -28.14
C ASN A 86 2.23 -9.09 -27.66
N SER A 87 2.78 -8.41 -26.65
CA SER A 87 4.12 -8.66 -26.09
C SER A 87 4.31 -10.08 -25.55
N THR A 88 3.24 -10.78 -25.20
CA THR A 88 3.27 -12.23 -24.87
C THR A 88 3.81 -13.10 -26.03
N GLY A 89 3.71 -12.63 -27.27
CA GLY A 89 4.27 -13.25 -28.47
C GLY A 89 5.70 -12.82 -28.78
N TRP A 90 6.24 -11.80 -28.10
CA TRP A 90 7.60 -11.32 -28.33
C TRP A 90 8.62 -12.25 -27.69
N ARG A 91 9.78 -12.33 -28.34
CA ARG A 91 10.89 -13.18 -27.90
C ARG A 91 12.19 -12.42 -28.02
N TRP A 92 13.11 -12.69 -27.09
CA TRP A 92 14.45 -12.12 -27.11
C TRP A 92 15.53 -13.19 -26.96
N LYS A 93 16.75 -12.83 -27.36
CA LYS A 93 17.97 -13.58 -27.06
C LYS A 93 19.13 -12.62 -26.83
N ALA A 94 20.19 -13.10 -26.16
CA ALA A 94 21.47 -12.41 -26.18
C ALA A 94 21.98 -12.31 -27.63
N ALA A 95 22.50 -11.15 -28.00
CA ALA A 95 23.02 -10.88 -29.32
C ALA A 95 24.16 -11.85 -29.68
N ASP A 96 23.99 -12.56 -30.80
CA ASP A 96 25.05 -13.27 -31.52
C ASP A 96 25.53 -12.47 -32.73
N THR A 97 24.60 -11.74 -33.38
CA THR A 97 24.85 -10.78 -34.45
C THR A 97 23.82 -9.65 -34.39
N VAL A 98 24.29 -8.42 -34.28
CA VAL A 98 23.48 -7.20 -34.47
C VAL A 98 24.31 -6.29 -35.35
N PRO A 99 23.77 -5.75 -36.46
CA PRO A 99 24.49 -4.70 -37.17
C PRO A 99 24.74 -3.56 -36.19
N ASP A 100 25.99 -3.12 -36.05
CA ASP A 100 26.37 -2.06 -35.09
C ASP A 100 25.50 -0.79 -35.20
N LYS A 101 24.96 -0.53 -36.40
CA LYS A 101 24.05 0.60 -36.62
C LYS A 101 22.75 0.47 -35.83
N ASP A 102 22.26 -0.74 -35.56
CA ASP A 102 20.98 -0.96 -34.89
C ASP A 102 21.17 -1.14 -33.37
N THR A 103 22.38 -1.05 -32.84
CA THR A 103 22.65 -1.19 -31.40
C THR A 103 22.41 0.12 -30.66
N ILE A 104 21.67 0.05 -29.55
CA ILE A 104 21.40 1.16 -28.62
C ILE A 104 22.45 1.12 -27.50
N THR A 105 22.96 2.29 -27.10
CA THR A 105 23.93 2.40 -25.99
C THR A 105 23.25 2.73 -24.67
N ASN A 106 22.33 3.68 -24.67
CA ASN A 106 21.51 3.99 -23.52
C ASN A 106 20.12 4.44 -23.97
N ALA A 107 19.14 4.30 -23.08
CA ALA A 107 17.79 4.81 -23.23
C ALA A 107 17.33 5.44 -21.92
N TYR A 108 16.57 6.53 -22.00
CA TYR A 108 16.11 7.27 -20.83
C TYR A 108 14.76 7.94 -21.11
N ALA A 109 14.02 8.20 -20.05
CA ALA A 109 12.74 8.88 -20.10
C ALA A 109 12.46 9.66 -18.82
N ALA A 110 11.64 10.70 -18.91
CA ALA A 110 11.18 11.48 -17.77
C ALA A 110 9.74 11.98 -17.94
N GLU A 111 9.05 12.13 -16.82
CA GLU A 111 7.69 12.69 -16.73
C GLU A 111 7.76 14.11 -16.16
N TYR A 112 7.03 15.02 -16.79
CA TYR A 112 6.85 16.40 -16.36
C TYR A 112 5.36 16.75 -16.32
N VAL A 113 5.02 17.76 -15.51
CA VAL A 113 3.72 18.41 -15.56
C VAL A 113 3.92 19.84 -16.03
N ALA A 114 3.26 20.18 -17.14
CA ALA A 114 3.33 21.50 -17.74
C ALA A 114 2.76 22.57 -16.79
N PRO A 115 3.54 23.61 -16.43
CA PRO A 115 3.05 24.70 -15.59
C PRO A 115 1.84 25.40 -16.22
N GLY A 116 0.79 25.62 -15.42
CA GLY A 116 -0.41 26.37 -15.83
C GLY A 116 -1.52 25.52 -16.43
N SER A 117 -1.22 24.53 -17.27
CA SER A 117 -2.22 23.61 -17.85
C SER A 117 -2.41 22.33 -17.02
N GLY A 118 -1.36 21.87 -16.33
CA GLY A 118 -1.37 20.59 -15.63
C GLY A 118 -1.24 19.36 -16.54
N HIS A 119 -0.88 19.53 -17.81
CA HIS A 119 -0.70 18.42 -18.74
C HIS A 119 0.51 17.55 -18.37
N GLU A 120 0.35 16.23 -18.45
CA GLU A 120 1.41 15.23 -18.30
C GLU A 120 2.20 15.14 -19.61
N ILE A 121 3.49 15.44 -19.55
CA ILE A 121 4.42 15.40 -20.68
C ILE A 121 5.45 14.32 -20.41
N PHE A 122 5.59 13.38 -21.34
CA PHE A 122 6.73 12.45 -21.33
C PHE A 122 7.79 12.94 -22.30
N VAL A 123 9.03 12.94 -21.83
CA VAL A 123 10.22 13.12 -22.66
C VAL A 123 11.04 11.84 -22.64
N PHE A 124 11.72 11.55 -23.74
CA PHE A 124 12.53 10.36 -23.89
C PHE A 124 13.70 10.63 -24.79
N GLY A 125 14.77 9.86 -24.62
CA GLY A 125 15.91 9.91 -25.50
C GLY A 125 16.79 8.70 -25.35
N GLY A 126 17.81 8.65 -26.19
CA GLY A 126 18.76 7.56 -26.22
C GLY A 126 19.78 7.76 -27.33
N GLU A 127 20.80 6.92 -27.31
CA GLU A 127 21.87 6.99 -28.30
C GLU A 127 22.14 5.64 -28.94
N ARG A 128 22.69 5.70 -30.16
CA ARG A 128 23.06 4.53 -30.94
C ARG A 128 24.57 4.34 -30.93
N PHE A 129 24.97 3.08 -31.01
CA PHE A 129 26.38 2.66 -31.03
C PHE A 129 27.11 3.08 -32.31
N ALA A 130 26.43 3.08 -33.46
CA ALA A 130 26.97 3.51 -34.74
C ALA A 130 25.94 4.19 -35.66
N VAL A 131 26.40 5.14 -36.48
CA VAL A 131 25.57 6.02 -37.33
C VAL A 131 25.68 5.73 -38.84
N ASN A 132 26.06 4.50 -39.23
CA ASN A 132 26.22 4.15 -40.65
C ASN A 132 24.92 3.64 -41.28
N GLY A 133 24.24 4.54 -42.00
CA GLY A 133 23.02 4.25 -42.79
C GLY A 133 21.72 4.49 -42.04
N ASP A 134 20.60 4.32 -42.75
CA ASP A 134 19.26 4.56 -42.20
C ASP A 134 18.94 3.59 -41.05
N SER A 135 18.27 4.12 -40.04
CA SER A 135 17.70 3.36 -38.92
C SER A 135 16.49 4.11 -38.41
N ASN A 136 15.74 3.51 -37.50
CA ASN A 136 14.53 4.06 -36.93
C ASN A 136 14.48 3.64 -35.47
N ILE A 137 13.96 4.50 -34.61
CA ILE A 137 13.82 4.25 -33.17
C ILE A 137 12.34 4.24 -32.83
N GLY A 138 11.94 3.29 -32.01
CA GLY A 138 10.64 3.28 -31.35
C GLY A 138 10.80 3.35 -29.83
N VAL A 139 9.80 3.91 -29.16
CA VAL A 139 9.70 3.89 -27.70
C VAL A 139 8.28 3.49 -27.31
N TRP A 140 8.20 2.48 -26.46
CA TRP A 140 6.98 2.03 -25.80
C TRP A 140 6.91 2.54 -24.37
N PHE A 141 5.74 2.98 -23.96
CA PHE A 141 5.35 3.21 -22.57
C PHE A 141 4.18 2.28 -22.25
N PHE A 142 4.42 1.33 -21.34
CA PHE A 142 3.48 0.27 -21.01
C PHE A 142 2.81 0.50 -19.66
N GLN A 143 1.49 0.35 -19.61
CA GLN A 143 0.73 0.44 -18.37
C GLN A 143 1.09 -0.68 -17.38
N GLN A 144 1.48 -1.85 -17.90
CA GLN A 144 1.98 -2.96 -17.10
C GLN A 144 3.50 -3.06 -17.17
N ASN A 145 4.10 -3.79 -16.22
CA ASN A 145 5.53 -4.07 -16.26
C ASN A 145 5.83 -5.13 -17.33
N ILE A 146 6.39 -4.70 -18.46
CA ILE A 146 6.75 -5.55 -19.60
C ILE A 146 8.26 -5.43 -19.79
N VAL A 147 8.99 -6.42 -19.26
CA VAL A 147 10.45 -6.48 -19.30
C VAL A 147 10.91 -7.85 -19.81
N PRO A 148 12.14 -7.96 -20.35
CA PRO A 148 12.69 -9.26 -20.75
C PRO A 148 12.80 -10.20 -19.54
N LEU A 149 12.24 -11.40 -19.67
CA LEU A 149 12.34 -12.49 -18.69
C LEU A 149 13.49 -13.43 -19.04
N THR A 150 14.06 -14.10 -18.04
CA THR A 150 15.22 -15.00 -18.21
C THR A 150 14.99 -16.19 -19.15
N ASP A 151 13.73 -16.52 -19.44
CA ASP A 151 13.33 -17.61 -20.35
C ASP A 151 13.25 -17.19 -21.84
N GLY A 152 13.64 -15.96 -22.17
CA GLY A 152 13.59 -15.42 -23.54
C GLY A 152 12.23 -14.85 -23.94
N THR A 153 11.29 -14.69 -23.00
CA THR A 153 9.98 -14.04 -23.21
C THR A 153 9.94 -12.64 -22.57
N PHE A 154 8.78 -11.97 -22.63
CA PHE A 154 8.51 -10.70 -21.97
C PHE A 154 7.38 -10.85 -20.96
N GLY A 155 7.46 -10.14 -19.84
CA GLY A 155 6.43 -10.16 -18.80
C GLY A 155 6.85 -9.41 -17.53
N PRO A 156 6.14 -9.60 -16.40
CA PRO A 156 4.95 -10.44 -16.25
C PRO A 156 3.68 -9.84 -16.87
N GLY A 157 3.71 -8.55 -17.23
CA GLY A 157 2.61 -7.87 -17.87
C GLY A 157 2.48 -8.17 -19.36
N GLN A 158 1.38 -7.69 -19.93
CA GLN A 158 1.13 -7.70 -21.37
C GLN A 158 0.50 -6.38 -21.81
N HIS A 159 0.49 -6.14 -23.12
CA HIS A 159 -0.13 -4.94 -23.67
C HIS A 159 -1.55 -4.69 -23.17
N GLN A 160 -1.85 -3.43 -22.85
CA GLN A 160 -3.17 -2.94 -22.44
C GLN A 160 -3.66 -1.83 -23.39
N ASN A 161 -4.98 -1.73 -23.57
CA ASN A 161 -5.55 -0.61 -24.32
C ASN A 161 -5.12 0.72 -23.68
N GLY A 162 -4.48 1.59 -24.46
CA GLY A 162 -3.88 2.83 -24.00
C GLY A 162 -2.36 2.79 -23.80
N ASP A 163 -1.68 1.65 -23.98
CA ASP A 163 -0.20 1.69 -24.07
C ASP A 163 0.23 2.61 -25.22
N ILE A 164 1.34 3.32 -25.05
CA ILE A 164 1.75 4.39 -25.97
C ILE A 164 2.98 3.93 -26.72
N PHE A 165 2.96 4.08 -28.05
CA PHE A 165 4.11 3.81 -28.91
C PHE A 165 4.43 5.04 -29.73
N ALA A 166 5.63 5.58 -29.58
CA ALA A 166 6.13 6.61 -30.47
C ALA A 166 7.27 6.05 -31.33
N VAL A 167 7.20 6.30 -32.63
CA VAL A 167 8.21 5.86 -33.58
C VAL A 167 8.72 7.03 -34.39
N SER A 168 10.04 7.11 -34.51
CA SER A 168 10.73 8.13 -35.29
C SER A 168 11.51 7.54 -36.45
N ALA A 169 11.44 8.21 -37.60
CA ALA A 169 12.16 7.85 -38.81
C ALA A 169 13.34 8.79 -39.06
N PHE A 170 14.53 8.23 -39.32
CA PHE A 170 15.71 9.00 -39.69
C PHE A 170 15.94 8.92 -41.19
N THR A 171 15.37 9.88 -41.92
CA THR A 171 15.65 10.00 -43.37
C THR A 171 16.95 10.77 -43.60
N THR A 172 17.71 10.39 -44.63
CA THR A 172 18.91 11.14 -45.08
C THR A 172 20.01 11.28 -44.02
N GLY A 173 20.35 10.19 -43.31
CA GLY A 173 21.46 10.21 -42.34
C GLY A 173 21.15 10.87 -41.00
N GLY A 174 19.87 11.07 -40.67
CA GLY A 174 19.44 11.47 -39.32
C GLY A 174 19.24 12.96 -39.09
N THR A 175 19.24 13.80 -40.13
CA THR A 175 19.15 15.26 -39.99
C THR A 175 17.72 15.81 -39.93
N ASN A 176 16.68 15.03 -40.23
CA ASN A 176 15.27 15.45 -40.16
C ASN A 176 14.38 14.30 -39.64
N PRO A 177 14.19 14.17 -38.32
CA PRO A 177 13.30 13.17 -37.77
C PRO A 177 11.83 13.50 -38.04
N THR A 178 11.03 12.47 -38.32
CA THR A 178 9.55 12.52 -38.26
C THR A 178 9.09 11.64 -37.13
N ILE A 179 8.05 12.01 -36.40
CA ILE A 179 7.48 11.21 -35.31
C ILE A 179 6.01 10.86 -35.58
N SER A 180 5.66 9.61 -35.31
CA SER A 180 4.28 9.14 -35.22
C SER A 180 4.03 8.56 -33.84
N VAL A 181 2.86 8.80 -33.28
CA VAL A 181 2.45 8.29 -31.97
C VAL A 181 1.17 7.48 -32.11
N TYR A 182 1.16 6.31 -31.49
CA TYR A 182 0.07 5.34 -31.50
C TYR A 182 -0.38 5.05 -30.07
N LYS A 183 -1.65 4.66 -29.94
CA LYS A 183 -2.16 3.95 -28.76
C LYS A 183 -2.43 2.50 -29.11
N TRP A 184 -2.15 1.60 -28.17
CA TRP A 184 -2.62 0.23 -28.24
C TRP A 184 -4.15 0.23 -28.12
N ASN A 185 -4.83 -0.37 -29.08
CA ASN A 185 -6.28 -0.45 -29.14
C ASN A 185 -6.71 -1.74 -29.84
N THR A 186 -7.16 -2.73 -29.05
CA THR A 186 -7.61 -4.04 -29.55
C THR A 186 -8.84 -3.97 -30.47
N ALA A 187 -9.53 -2.83 -30.55
CA ALA A 187 -10.58 -2.62 -31.55
C ALA A 187 -10.01 -2.52 -32.98
N CYS A 188 -8.73 -2.15 -33.13
CA CYS A 188 -8.04 -2.18 -34.40
C CYS A 188 -7.64 -3.62 -34.75
N THR A 189 -8.36 -4.22 -35.69
CA THR A 189 -8.16 -5.64 -36.07
C THR A 189 -7.32 -5.82 -37.34
N LYS A 190 -7.04 -4.72 -38.06
CA LYS A 190 -6.20 -4.69 -39.27
C LYS A 190 -5.84 -3.25 -39.63
N ALA A 191 -4.75 -3.10 -40.37
CA ALA A 191 -4.39 -1.84 -41.01
C ALA A 191 -5.47 -1.37 -42.00
N ILE A 192 -5.84 -0.10 -41.91
CA ILE A 192 -6.63 0.58 -42.93
C ILE A 192 -5.69 1.33 -43.87
N LYS A 193 -6.05 1.42 -45.15
CA LYS A 193 -5.26 2.19 -46.13
C LYS A 193 -5.31 3.67 -45.77
N ASN A 194 -4.13 4.30 -45.66
CA ASN A 194 -3.95 5.72 -45.35
C ASN A 194 -4.69 6.14 -44.06
N PRO A 195 -4.30 5.59 -42.90
CA PRO A 195 -4.90 5.98 -41.63
C PRO A 195 -4.65 7.47 -41.40
N LEU A 196 -5.65 8.16 -40.84
CA LEU A 196 -5.51 9.56 -40.44
C LEU A 196 -5.30 9.65 -38.93
N PRO A 197 -4.41 10.54 -38.45
CA PRO A 197 -4.25 10.77 -37.01
C PRO A 197 -5.52 11.28 -36.34
N ALA A 198 -5.75 10.86 -35.09
CA ALA A 198 -6.82 11.39 -34.24
C ALA A 198 -6.59 12.86 -33.82
N ILE A 199 -5.34 13.30 -33.83
CA ILE A 199 -4.89 14.64 -33.48
C ILE A 199 -4.15 15.23 -34.67
N VAL A 200 -4.63 16.36 -35.17
CA VAL A 200 -4.04 17.08 -36.30
C VAL A 200 -3.70 18.48 -35.85
N ASN A 201 -2.43 18.87 -35.96
CA ASN A 201 -1.91 20.17 -35.52
C ASN A 201 -2.29 20.51 -34.07
N GLY A 202 -2.18 19.53 -33.17
CA GLY A 202 -2.48 19.71 -31.73
C GLY A 202 -3.97 19.82 -31.40
N VAL A 203 -4.87 19.38 -32.30
CA VAL A 203 -6.32 19.41 -32.08
C VAL A 203 -6.95 18.04 -32.33
N LEU A 204 -7.71 17.54 -31.35
CA LEU A 204 -8.57 16.36 -31.48
C LEU A 204 -9.66 16.57 -32.54
N VAL A 205 -9.72 15.70 -33.54
CA VAL A 205 -10.70 15.80 -34.63
C VAL A 205 -11.93 14.90 -34.40
N ASN A 206 -13.07 15.51 -34.06
CA ASN A 206 -14.37 14.83 -33.80
C ASN A 206 -15.16 14.43 -35.06
N THR A 207 -14.48 14.01 -36.12
CA THR A 207 -15.09 13.55 -37.39
C THR A 207 -14.39 12.26 -37.79
N PRO A 208 -15.09 11.13 -37.95
CA PRO A 208 -14.51 9.79 -37.75
C PRO A 208 -13.30 9.58 -38.66
N PRO A 209 -12.05 9.65 -38.15
CA PRO A 209 -10.92 9.22 -38.92
C PRO A 209 -10.77 7.72 -38.65
N ASN A 210 -10.62 6.97 -39.71
CA ASN A 210 -10.10 5.62 -39.68
C ASN A 210 -8.65 5.63 -39.16
N THR A 211 -8.48 5.57 -37.83
CA THR A 211 -7.19 5.72 -37.12
C THR A 211 -6.40 4.41 -37.02
N CYS A 212 -7.01 3.25 -37.32
CA CYS A 212 -6.33 1.96 -37.24
C CYS A 212 -5.24 1.81 -38.30
N ALA A 213 -3.99 2.03 -37.88
CA ALA A 213 -2.81 1.94 -38.73
C ALA A 213 -2.30 0.51 -38.86
N ASP A 214 -2.54 -0.32 -37.85
CA ASP A 214 -2.32 -1.77 -37.91
C ASP A 214 -3.23 -2.48 -36.89
N THR A 215 -3.10 -3.80 -36.79
CA THR A 215 -3.66 -4.59 -35.71
C THR A 215 -3.17 -4.03 -34.37
N ASN A 216 -4.09 -3.79 -33.45
CA ASN A 216 -3.88 -3.19 -32.14
C ASN A 216 -3.27 -1.79 -32.13
N LEU A 217 -2.99 -1.14 -33.27
CA LEU A 217 -2.29 0.14 -33.31
C LEU A 217 -3.17 1.23 -33.92
N GLU A 218 -3.54 2.18 -33.07
CA GLU A 218 -4.36 3.33 -33.43
C GLU A 218 -3.49 4.59 -33.52
N LEU A 219 -3.37 5.17 -34.72
CA LEU A 219 -2.59 6.38 -34.97
C LEU A 219 -3.24 7.59 -34.30
N GLN A 220 -2.52 8.20 -33.35
CA GLN A 220 -2.97 9.40 -32.65
C GLN A 220 -2.40 10.65 -33.28
N PHE A 221 -1.10 10.65 -33.56
CA PHE A 221 -0.38 11.81 -34.09
C PHE A 221 0.62 11.37 -35.15
N ALA A 222 0.82 12.21 -36.17
CA ALA A 222 1.92 12.07 -37.13
C ALA A 222 2.40 13.46 -37.55
N SER A 223 3.71 13.71 -37.43
CA SER A 223 4.31 14.98 -37.88
C SER A 223 4.33 15.08 -39.41
N ALA A 224 3.96 16.24 -39.96
CA ALA A 224 3.88 16.44 -41.41
C ALA A 224 5.25 16.48 -42.12
N SER A 225 6.29 17.02 -41.47
CA SER A 225 7.70 16.96 -41.90
C SER A 225 8.62 17.59 -40.85
N GLY A 226 9.76 16.95 -40.51
CA GLY A 226 10.83 17.53 -39.70
C GLY A 226 10.32 18.16 -38.39
N SER A 227 9.74 17.35 -37.51
CA SER A 227 9.23 17.86 -36.23
C SER A 227 10.37 18.57 -35.52
N SER A 228 10.21 19.87 -35.27
CA SER A 228 11.20 20.64 -34.55
C SER A 228 10.62 20.90 -33.18
N CYS A 229 11.22 20.34 -32.14
CA CYS A 229 10.86 20.57 -30.74
C CYS A 229 11.17 22.00 -30.26
N ILE A 230 11.05 23.00 -31.13
CA ILE A 230 11.37 24.40 -30.84
C ILE A 230 10.31 25.00 -29.92
N LEU A 231 10.77 25.81 -28.98
CA LEU A 231 9.96 26.74 -28.18
C LEU A 231 8.96 27.52 -29.07
N GLY A 232 7.66 27.25 -28.91
CA GLY A 232 6.58 27.92 -29.64
C GLY A 232 5.85 27.04 -30.67
N SER A 233 6.22 25.76 -30.84
CA SER A 233 5.35 24.79 -31.50
C SER A 233 4.09 24.52 -30.67
N SER A 234 3.03 24.01 -31.30
CA SER A 234 1.80 23.53 -30.63
C SER A 234 1.61 22.03 -30.87
N ASP A 235 2.71 21.32 -31.16
CA ASP A 235 2.66 19.92 -31.56
C ASP A 235 2.52 19.03 -30.31
N THR A 236 1.57 18.09 -30.37
CA THR A 236 1.35 17.08 -29.33
C THR A 236 2.57 16.19 -29.11
N ALA A 237 3.37 15.95 -30.15
CA ALA A 237 4.61 15.20 -30.02
C ALA A 237 5.68 15.75 -30.95
N CYS A 238 6.93 15.63 -30.52
CA CYS A 238 8.07 16.09 -31.29
C CYS A 238 9.29 15.19 -31.11
N ALA A 239 10.25 15.31 -32.03
CA ALA A 239 11.50 14.57 -32.01
C ALA A 239 12.66 15.42 -32.51
N ALA A 240 13.85 15.23 -31.95
CA ALA A 240 15.07 15.89 -32.39
C ALA A 240 16.25 14.90 -32.45
N THR A 241 17.28 15.29 -33.17
CA THR A 241 18.57 14.60 -33.25
C THR A 241 19.70 15.62 -33.22
N ASN A 242 20.90 15.18 -32.91
CA ASN A 242 22.10 16.02 -33.02
C ASN A 242 22.53 16.20 -34.49
N ALA A 243 21.69 16.84 -35.30
CA ALA A 243 21.86 17.02 -36.74
C ALA A 243 22.98 18.02 -37.11
N THR A 244 23.32 18.94 -36.21
CA THR A 244 24.25 20.05 -36.46
C THR A 244 25.71 19.70 -36.16
N GLY A 245 25.97 18.62 -35.42
CA GLY A 245 27.33 18.23 -35.02
C GLY A 245 27.35 17.15 -33.94
N PRO A 246 28.54 16.60 -33.63
CA PRO A 246 28.70 15.72 -32.47
C PRO A 246 28.42 16.50 -31.18
N ILE A 247 27.85 15.82 -30.18
CA ILE A 247 27.54 16.41 -28.87
C ILE A 247 28.35 15.71 -27.77
N THR A 248 28.49 16.36 -26.63
CA THR A 248 29.12 15.77 -25.44
C THR A 248 28.06 15.54 -24.38
N VAL A 249 27.93 14.28 -23.95
CA VAL A 249 27.08 13.86 -22.83
C VAL A 249 27.93 13.72 -21.57
N SER A 250 27.31 13.83 -20.41
CA SER A 250 27.99 13.74 -19.10
C SER A 250 28.12 12.31 -18.59
N TRP A 251 27.36 11.37 -19.12
CA TRP A 251 27.37 9.95 -18.75
C TRP A 251 28.20 9.09 -19.72
N PRO A 252 28.48 7.82 -19.38
CA PRO A 252 29.22 6.92 -20.27
C PRO A 252 28.49 6.65 -21.59
N TYR A 253 29.21 6.84 -22.70
CA TYR A 253 28.77 6.49 -24.05
C TYR A 253 29.79 5.55 -24.71
N ALA A 254 29.29 4.45 -25.28
CA ALA A 254 30.12 3.50 -26.01
C ALA A 254 30.15 3.86 -27.51
N SER A 255 31.18 4.59 -27.96
CA SER A 255 31.35 4.89 -29.39
C SER A 255 32.02 3.74 -30.14
N LYS A 256 31.52 3.39 -31.33
CA LYS A 256 32.21 2.45 -32.23
C LYS A 256 33.48 3.04 -32.86
N PHE A 257 33.48 4.33 -33.19
CA PHE A 257 34.52 4.98 -33.99
C PHE A 257 35.28 6.04 -33.18
N GLY A 258 36.37 5.66 -32.52
CA GLY A 258 37.47 6.55 -32.15
C GLY A 258 37.15 7.81 -31.32
N GLY A 259 36.03 7.87 -30.60
CA GLY A 259 35.64 8.98 -29.74
C GLY A 259 36.05 8.81 -28.27
N SER A 260 35.87 9.87 -27.46
CA SER A 260 35.87 9.73 -25.99
C SER A 260 34.61 9.00 -25.54
N ASN A 261 34.62 8.42 -24.33
CA ASN A 261 33.49 7.71 -23.72
C ASN A 261 32.30 8.63 -23.34
N SER A 262 32.12 9.74 -24.06
CA SER A 262 31.19 10.83 -23.74
C SER A 262 30.81 11.67 -24.97
N VAL A 263 31.34 11.36 -26.17
CA VAL A 263 31.05 12.13 -27.39
C VAL A 263 30.19 11.30 -28.32
N VAL A 264 28.97 11.76 -28.55
CA VAL A 264 28.01 11.12 -29.45
C VAL A 264 28.18 11.73 -30.84
N PRO A 265 28.43 10.93 -31.89
CA PRO A 265 28.60 11.44 -33.26
C PRO A 265 27.29 12.03 -33.79
N THR A 266 27.38 12.90 -34.81
CA THR A 266 26.22 13.47 -35.51
C THR A 266 25.23 12.38 -35.94
N GLY A 267 23.95 12.56 -35.63
CA GLY A 267 22.87 11.58 -35.88
C GLY A 267 22.88 10.36 -34.96
N GLY A 268 23.74 10.34 -33.93
CA GLY A 268 23.84 9.26 -32.95
C GLY A 268 22.98 9.48 -31.71
N PHE A 269 22.56 10.72 -31.46
CA PHE A 269 21.70 11.12 -30.33
C PHE A 269 20.27 11.36 -30.82
N PHE A 270 19.31 10.94 -30.00
CA PHE A 270 17.90 11.10 -30.26
C PHE A 270 17.18 11.51 -28.98
N GLU A 271 16.19 12.38 -29.15
CA GLU A 271 15.24 12.71 -28.11
C GLU A 271 13.88 13.07 -28.70
N GLY A 272 12.88 13.10 -27.83
CA GLY A 272 11.54 13.54 -28.19
C GLY A 272 10.69 13.74 -26.96
N GLY A 273 9.49 14.24 -27.20
CA GLY A 273 8.49 14.41 -26.17
C GLY A 273 7.07 14.25 -26.70
N ILE A 274 6.14 13.96 -25.80
CA ILE A 274 4.73 13.73 -26.07
C ILE A 274 3.89 14.36 -24.95
N ASP A 275 2.88 15.14 -25.32
CA ASP A 275 1.78 15.55 -24.45
C ASP A 275 0.80 14.38 -24.29
N ILE A 276 0.94 13.69 -23.16
CA ILE A 276 0.14 12.51 -22.82
C ILE A 276 -1.30 12.94 -22.55
N THR A 277 -1.51 14.07 -21.88
CA THR A 277 -2.85 14.60 -21.60
C THR A 277 -3.65 14.80 -22.88
N GLU A 278 -3.06 15.40 -23.90
CA GLU A 278 -3.73 15.58 -25.19
C GLU A 278 -4.06 14.24 -25.87
N LEU A 279 -3.17 13.24 -25.80
CA LEU A 279 -3.44 11.88 -26.29
C LEU A 279 -4.66 11.21 -25.64
N PHE A 280 -5.00 11.59 -24.39
CA PHE A 280 -6.11 11.03 -23.62
C PHE A 280 -7.28 12.01 -23.44
N GLY A 281 -7.43 12.96 -24.37
CA GLY A 281 -8.62 13.80 -24.46
C GLY A 281 -8.45 15.22 -23.92
N GLY A 282 -7.22 15.64 -23.61
CA GLY A 282 -6.88 17.00 -23.19
C GLY A 282 -7.38 17.35 -21.78
N ILE A 283 -7.69 16.36 -20.95
CA ILE A 283 -8.18 16.57 -19.58
C ILE A 283 -7.17 15.93 -18.61
N PRO A 284 -6.44 16.74 -17.82
CA PRO A 284 -5.51 16.22 -16.83
C PRO A 284 -6.17 15.21 -15.88
N GLY A 285 -5.51 14.07 -15.67
CA GLY A 285 -5.97 12.98 -14.81
C GLY A 285 -6.68 11.83 -15.55
N ASN A 286 -6.91 11.95 -16.86
CA ASN A 286 -7.46 10.86 -17.69
C ASN A 286 -6.38 9.92 -18.25
N GLU A 287 -5.12 10.27 -18.11
CA GLU A 287 -3.97 9.52 -18.61
C GLU A 287 -3.77 8.25 -17.78
N PRO A 288 -3.44 7.11 -18.41
CA PRO A 288 -3.14 5.90 -17.68
C PRO A 288 -1.77 6.01 -17.01
N CYS A 289 -1.61 5.32 -15.87
CA CYS A 289 -0.29 5.12 -15.32
C CYS A 289 0.57 4.23 -16.23
N ILE A 290 1.85 4.54 -16.31
CA ILE A 290 2.87 3.72 -16.94
C ILE A 290 3.68 3.02 -15.84
N SER A 291 4.05 1.77 -16.09
CA SER A 291 4.89 0.97 -15.20
C SER A 291 6.31 0.77 -15.77
N SER A 292 6.43 0.63 -17.09
CA SER A 292 7.71 0.34 -17.75
C SER A 292 7.79 1.02 -19.11
N PHE A 293 9.03 1.21 -19.58
CA PHE A 293 9.31 1.73 -20.91
C PHE A 293 10.29 0.81 -21.63
N LEU A 294 10.27 0.84 -22.96
CA LEU A 294 11.21 0.11 -23.81
C LEU A 294 11.52 0.91 -25.06
N MET A 295 12.79 1.21 -25.28
CA MET A 295 13.29 1.75 -26.54
C MET A 295 13.78 0.62 -27.42
N GLU A 296 13.48 0.69 -28.72
CA GLU A 296 13.85 -0.30 -29.71
C GLU A 296 14.40 0.33 -31.00
N THR A 297 15.17 -0.46 -31.76
CA THR A 297 15.56 -0.13 -33.13
C THR A 297 14.90 -1.06 -34.15
N ARG A 298 14.61 -0.52 -35.33
CA ARG A 298 13.80 -1.20 -36.36
C ARG A 298 14.21 -0.86 -37.79
N SER A 299 13.84 -1.74 -38.72
CA SER A 299 14.18 -1.62 -40.14
C SER A 299 13.48 -0.48 -40.91
N SER A 300 12.35 0.01 -40.42
CA SER A 300 11.52 1.06 -41.03
C SER A 300 10.60 1.67 -39.97
N GLN A 301 9.93 2.78 -40.28
CA GLN A 301 8.88 3.40 -39.46
C GLN A 301 7.51 2.72 -39.56
N THR A 302 7.35 1.70 -40.42
CA THR A 302 6.08 0.97 -40.55
C THR A 302 5.80 0.13 -39.30
N PRO A 303 4.57 0.05 -38.77
CA PRO A 303 4.32 -0.71 -37.54
C PRO A 303 4.78 -2.19 -37.60
N ASP A 304 4.69 -2.83 -38.76
CA ASP A 304 5.10 -4.22 -38.99
C ASP A 304 6.61 -4.45 -39.19
N ALA A 305 7.46 -3.44 -38.95
CA ALA A 305 8.91 -3.49 -39.22
C ALA A 305 9.61 -4.64 -38.50
N VAL A 306 10.79 -5.04 -38.99
CA VAL A 306 11.63 -6.02 -38.28
C VAL A 306 12.33 -5.30 -37.13
N LEU A 307 11.93 -5.65 -35.90
CA LEU A 307 12.55 -5.18 -34.65
C LEU A 307 13.95 -5.77 -34.49
N LYS A 308 14.85 -5.02 -33.85
CA LYS A 308 16.27 -5.31 -33.71
C LYS A 308 16.69 -5.30 -32.24
N ASP A 309 17.43 -4.28 -31.81
CA ASP A 309 17.93 -4.13 -30.44
C ASP A 309 16.86 -3.47 -29.58
N PHE A 310 16.92 -3.69 -28.27
CA PHE A 310 16.07 -2.99 -27.32
C PHE A 310 16.73 -2.81 -25.95
N ILE A 311 16.33 -1.72 -25.29
CA ILE A 311 16.66 -1.46 -23.89
C ILE A 311 15.39 -0.99 -23.21
N GLY A 312 15.07 -1.55 -22.05
CA GLY A 312 13.88 -1.18 -21.29
C GLY A 312 14.09 -1.31 -19.79
N GLY A 313 13.25 -0.62 -19.04
CA GLY A 313 13.32 -0.57 -17.58
C GLY A 313 12.04 -0.04 -16.96
N GLY A 314 12.06 0.11 -15.64
CA GLY A 314 10.95 0.71 -14.90
C GLY A 314 10.76 2.18 -15.26
N PHE A 315 9.50 2.59 -15.39
CA PHE A 315 9.07 3.97 -15.56
C PHE A 315 7.71 4.11 -14.88
N ASN A 316 7.71 4.08 -13.55
CA ASN A 316 6.50 3.99 -12.74
C ASN A 316 5.91 5.39 -12.46
N THR A 317 5.01 5.84 -13.33
CA THR A 317 4.31 7.13 -13.17
C THR A 317 3.21 7.06 -12.11
N CYS A 318 2.80 5.86 -11.71
CA CYS A 318 1.79 5.61 -10.68
C CYS A 318 2.25 5.91 -9.25
N GLY A 319 3.55 6.09 -9.05
CA GLY A 319 4.15 6.12 -7.72
C GLY A 319 4.19 4.73 -7.08
N GLU A 320 4.94 4.62 -5.98
CA GLU A 320 5.09 3.36 -5.26
C GLU A 320 5.02 3.62 -3.77
N ILE A 321 4.21 2.84 -3.06
CA ILE A 321 4.04 2.98 -1.62
C ILE A 321 3.97 1.62 -0.95
N ILE A 322 4.69 1.47 0.15
CA ILE A 322 4.68 0.27 0.97
C ILE A 322 3.94 0.59 2.27
N VAL A 323 3.06 -0.30 2.71
CA VAL A 323 2.42 -0.23 4.03
C VAL A 323 3.01 -1.31 4.93
N HIS A 324 3.60 -0.88 6.04
CA HIS A 324 3.91 -1.72 7.19
C HIS A 324 2.77 -1.66 8.18
N LYS A 325 2.47 -2.80 8.80
CA LYS A 325 1.46 -2.90 9.82
C LYS A 325 2.00 -3.57 11.07
N ASP A 326 1.64 -2.98 12.19
CA ASP A 326 1.84 -3.48 13.53
C ASP A 326 0.47 -3.65 14.22
N CYS A 327 0.38 -4.66 15.09
CA CYS A 327 -0.73 -4.77 16.03
C CYS A 327 -0.27 -5.39 17.34
N ASN A 328 -0.75 -4.84 18.44
CA ASN A 328 -0.34 -5.21 19.78
C ASN A 328 -1.58 -5.41 20.64
N CYS A 329 -1.61 -6.50 21.40
CA CYS A 329 -2.63 -6.68 22.41
C CYS A 329 -2.43 -5.64 23.52
N ASP A 330 -3.43 -4.81 23.72
CA ASP A 330 -3.45 -3.80 24.77
C ASP A 330 -3.93 -4.42 26.08
N HIS A 331 -5.12 -5.04 26.11
CA HIS A 331 -5.70 -5.60 27.33
C HIS A 331 -6.76 -6.67 27.03
N ILE A 332 -7.15 -7.42 28.05
CA ILE A 332 -8.36 -8.26 28.03
C ILE A 332 -9.58 -7.35 28.25
N THR A 333 -10.67 -7.58 27.52
CA THR A 333 -11.91 -6.79 27.69
C THR A 333 -12.45 -6.92 29.11
N ALA A 334 -13.26 -5.95 29.55
CA ALA A 334 -13.81 -5.92 30.91
C ALA A 334 -14.61 -7.20 31.26
N GLU A 335 -15.27 -7.80 30.26
CA GLU A 335 -16.02 -9.04 30.39
C GLU A 335 -15.13 -10.28 30.48
N GLY A 336 -13.83 -10.16 30.19
CA GLY A 336 -12.89 -11.28 30.27
C GLY A 336 -13.09 -12.33 29.19
N THR A 337 -13.67 -11.97 28.04
CA THR A 337 -14.02 -12.91 26.95
C THR A 337 -13.24 -12.68 25.66
N ALA A 338 -12.59 -11.52 25.51
CA ALA A 338 -11.84 -11.15 24.31
C ALA A 338 -10.63 -10.28 24.65
N TYR A 339 -9.84 -9.97 23.63
CA TYR A 339 -8.66 -9.14 23.70
C TYR A 339 -8.86 -7.88 22.84
N GLN A 340 -8.44 -6.74 23.35
CA GLN A 340 -8.36 -5.49 22.60
C GLN A 340 -6.96 -5.37 22.00
N TYR A 341 -6.88 -5.17 20.68
CA TYR A 341 -5.63 -4.99 19.95
C TYR A 341 -5.56 -3.58 19.39
N SER A 342 -4.52 -2.82 19.72
CA SER A 342 -4.20 -1.58 19.02
C SER A 342 -3.60 -1.90 17.65
N VAL A 343 -3.86 -1.01 16.70
CA VAL A 343 -3.27 -1.06 15.35
C VAL A 343 -2.40 0.15 15.12
N GLY A 344 -1.34 -0.06 14.35
CA GLY A 344 -0.54 1.02 13.80
C GLY A 344 0.40 0.51 12.72
N GLY A 345 1.37 1.32 12.38
CA GLY A 345 2.42 0.97 11.44
C GLY A 345 2.96 2.18 10.72
N THR A 346 3.51 1.96 9.53
CA THR A 346 4.03 3.03 8.69
C THR A 346 3.58 2.88 7.25
N VAL A 347 3.53 3.99 6.52
CA VAL A 347 3.50 3.98 5.05
C VAL A 347 4.76 4.67 4.55
N THR A 348 5.41 4.09 3.55
CA THR A 348 6.63 4.63 2.96
C THR A 348 6.42 4.82 1.48
N ASN A 349 6.53 6.06 0.99
CA ASN A 349 6.54 6.34 -0.43
C ASN A 349 7.93 5.96 -0.98
N THR A 350 8.01 4.81 -1.65
CA THR A 350 9.21 4.30 -2.31
C THR A 350 9.33 4.78 -3.75
N GLY A 351 8.33 5.51 -4.26
CA GLY A 351 8.38 6.20 -5.54
C GLY A 351 9.58 7.13 -5.59
N GLN A 352 10.42 6.93 -6.60
CA GLN A 352 11.76 7.50 -6.63
C GLN A 352 11.77 9.04 -6.68
N PHE A 353 10.71 9.69 -7.21
CA PHE A 353 10.64 11.14 -7.38
C PHE A 353 9.22 11.78 -7.27
N THR A 354 8.15 11.03 -6.98
CA THR A 354 6.76 11.54 -6.92
C THR A 354 6.26 11.76 -5.50
N VAL A 355 5.57 12.88 -5.25
CA VAL A 355 4.74 13.07 -4.05
C VAL A 355 3.42 12.33 -4.24
N LEU A 356 2.94 11.61 -3.22
CA LEU A 356 1.64 10.93 -3.24
C LEU A 356 0.63 11.71 -2.40
N TYR A 357 -0.60 11.75 -2.88
CA TYR A 357 -1.71 12.48 -2.27
C TYR A 357 -2.82 11.51 -1.88
N ASP A 358 -3.75 12.01 -1.05
CA ASP A 358 -4.94 11.26 -0.62
C ASP A 358 -4.62 9.85 -0.13
N VAL A 359 -3.46 9.69 0.52
CA VAL A 359 -3.00 8.42 1.02
C VAL A 359 -3.90 8.02 2.17
N VAL A 360 -4.48 6.83 2.08
CA VAL A 360 -5.40 6.27 3.08
C VAL A 360 -5.00 4.84 3.37
N VAL A 361 -4.86 4.52 4.65
CA VAL A 361 -4.70 3.13 5.11
C VAL A 361 -6.06 2.60 5.53
N SER A 362 -6.41 1.40 5.08
CA SER A 362 -7.59 0.65 5.50
C SER A 362 -7.18 -0.64 6.21
N ASP A 363 -7.83 -0.97 7.30
CA ASP A 363 -7.59 -2.18 8.08
C ASP A 363 -8.69 -3.22 7.86
N SER A 364 -8.34 -4.52 7.87
CA SER A 364 -9.32 -5.61 7.76
C SER A 364 -10.36 -5.66 8.88
N ALA A 365 -10.14 -4.98 10.01
CA ALA A 365 -11.13 -4.78 11.06
C ALA A 365 -12.11 -3.62 10.78
N GLY A 366 -12.08 -3.03 9.58
CA GLY A 366 -12.96 -1.94 9.17
C GLY A 366 -12.51 -0.56 9.66
N LEU A 367 -11.23 -0.40 9.98
CA LEU A 367 -10.65 0.88 10.41
C LEU A 367 -10.10 1.64 9.20
N THR A 368 -10.18 2.97 9.23
CA THR A 368 -9.63 3.84 8.17
C THR A 368 -8.77 4.93 8.77
N CYS A 369 -7.54 5.07 8.27
CA CYS A 369 -6.53 6.00 8.77
C CYS A 369 -6.12 6.95 7.62
N PRO A 370 -6.66 8.19 7.58
CA PRO A 370 -6.32 9.15 6.55
C PRO A 370 -4.92 9.72 6.78
N ILE A 371 -4.00 9.42 5.87
CA ILE A 371 -2.60 9.87 5.93
C ILE A 371 -2.47 11.25 5.25
N GLY A 372 -3.11 11.43 4.09
CA GLY A 372 -3.02 12.66 3.29
C GLY A 372 -1.84 12.62 2.34
N THR A 373 -0.94 13.61 2.41
CA THR A 373 0.21 13.70 1.52
C THR A 373 1.44 12.99 2.08
N VAL A 374 2.14 12.23 1.24
CA VAL A 374 3.42 11.58 1.56
C VAL A 374 4.46 11.98 0.51
N ALA A 375 5.45 12.76 0.93
CA ALA A 375 6.54 13.21 0.04
C ALA A 375 7.37 12.03 -0.50
N ALA A 376 8.06 12.24 -1.62
CA ALA A 376 8.97 11.23 -2.19
C ALA A 376 10.01 10.77 -1.16
N GLY A 377 10.17 9.46 -0.99
CA GLY A 377 11.09 8.85 -0.02
C GLY A 377 10.68 8.99 1.46
N ALA A 378 9.54 9.63 1.76
CA ALA A 378 9.11 9.84 3.14
C ALA A 378 8.38 8.62 3.72
N THR A 379 8.57 8.41 5.02
CA THR A 379 7.84 7.44 5.84
C THR A 379 6.95 8.16 6.84
N VAL A 380 5.67 7.78 6.93
CA VAL A 380 4.69 8.36 7.84
C VAL A 380 4.08 7.26 8.71
N ALA A 381 4.10 7.45 10.04
CA ALA A 381 3.47 6.54 10.98
C ALA A 381 1.95 6.78 11.08
N TRP A 382 1.18 5.71 11.29
CA TRP A 382 -0.28 5.73 11.40
C TRP A 382 -0.79 4.85 12.54
N GLY A 383 -2.04 5.10 12.94
CA GLY A 383 -2.72 4.37 14.02
C GLY A 383 -2.40 4.91 15.41
N ASN A 384 -2.39 4.01 16.41
CA ASN A 384 -2.36 4.36 17.81
C ASN A 384 -1.14 5.23 18.19
N GLY A 385 -1.38 6.32 18.94
CA GLY A 385 -0.33 7.23 19.41
C GLY A 385 0.34 8.09 18.33
N THR A 386 -0.19 8.12 17.10
CA THR A 386 0.39 8.89 15.98
C THR A 386 -0.44 10.14 15.63
N ALA A 387 0.14 11.02 14.80
CA ALA A 387 -0.59 12.16 14.24
C ALA A 387 -1.61 11.77 13.16
N LYS A 388 -1.66 10.50 12.76
CA LYS A 388 -2.57 9.95 11.74
C LYS A 388 -3.41 8.82 12.33
N PRO A 389 -4.35 9.13 13.25
CA PRO A 389 -5.20 8.14 13.89
C PRO A 389 -6.20 7.53 12.91
N CYS A 390 -6.67 6.34 13.24
CA CYS A 390 -7.71 5.63 12.54
C CYS A 390 -9.09 5.92 13.14
N SER A 391 -10.14 5.74 12.33
CA SER A 391 -11.55 5.81 12.73
C SER A 391 -12.26 4.48 12.45
N PRO A 392 -13.28 4.10 13.25
CA PRO A 392 -13.81 4.82 14.42
C PRO A 392 -12.91 4.73 15.67
N SER A 393 -11.88 3.89 15.66
CA SER A 393 -10.88 3.82 16.73
C SER A 393 -9.51 3.38 16.20
N ASN A 394 -8.49 3.37 17.06
CA ASN A 394 -7.15 2.83 16.77
C ASN A 394 -7.00 1.36 17.18
N SER A 395 -8.10 0.62 17.31
CA SER A 395 -8.07 -0.74 17.86
C SER A 395 -9.23 -1.60 17.36
N PHE A 396 -9.08 -2.91 17.50
CA PHE A 396 -10.16 -3.88 17.25
C PHE A 396 -10.20 -4.93 18.37
N THR A 397 -11.35 -5.56 18.53
CA THR A 397 -11.56 -6.61 19.53
C THR A 397 -11.54 -7.98 18.85
N SER A 398 -10.88 -8.97 19.46
CA SER A 398 -10.86 -10.35 18.94
C SER A 398 -10.78 -11.37 20.07
N THR A 399 -11.42 -12.53 19.88
CA THR A 399 -11.32 -13.67 20.81
C THR A 399 -10.07 -14.52 20.55
N ALA A 400 -9.39 -14.33 19.42
CA ALA A 400 -8.16 -15.04 19.08
C ALA A 400 -6.93 -14.45 19.81
N LYS A 401 -5.99 -15.31 20.21
CA LYS A 401 -4.70 -14.94 20.81
C LYS A 401 -3.57 -15.86 20.33
N PRO A 402 -2.65 -15.39 19.47
CA PRO A 402 -2.63 -14.08 18.84
C PRO A 402 -3.72 -13.94 17.76
N ALA A 403 -4.30 -12.75 17.63
CA ALA A 403 -5.09 -12.40 16.46
C ALA A 403 -4.19 -12.19 15.23
N SER A 404 -4.77 -12.29 14.03
CA SER A 404 -4.10 -11.91 12.78
C SER A 404 -4.91 -10.85 12.06
N ASN A 405 -4.24 -9.93 11.37
CA ASN A 405 -4.85 -8.73 10.82
C ASN A 405 -4.02 -8.21 9.63
N THR A 406 -4.65 -7.51 8.68
CA THR A 406 -3.99 -6.96 7.48
C THR A 406 -4.35 -5.49 7.31
N ALA A 407 -3.45 -4.69 6.74
CA ALA A 407 -3.76 -3.36 6.25
C ALA A 407 -3.49 -3.24 4.76
N THR A 408 -4.25 -2.37 4.11
CA THR A 408 -4.04 -1.95 2.74
C THR A 408 -3.85 -0.44 2.67
N VAL A 409 -3.11 0.04 1.67
CA VAL A 409 -2.93 1.47 1.41
C VAL A 409 -3.34 1.81 -0.02
N THR A 410 -4.08 2.89 -0.15
CA THR A 410 -4.44 3.52 -1.43
C THR A 410 -3.90 4.95 -1.47
N TRP A 411 -3.70 5.50 -2.67
CA TRP A 411 -3.14 6.84 -2.87
C TRP A 411 -3.57 7.43 -4.23
N SER A 412 -3.26 8.69 -4.48
CA SER A 412 -3.48 9.38 -5.75
C SER A 412 -2.23 10.15 -6.17
N ARG A 413 -2.04 10.38 -7.48
CA ARG A 413 -0.92 11.17 -8.03
C ARG A 413 -1.10 12.68 -7.85
N ASN A 414 -2.35 13.12 -7.79
CA ASN A 414 -2.75 14.51 -7.65
C ASN A 414 -3.82 14.62 -6.56
N PRO A 415 -3.93 15.78 -5.88
CA PRO A 415 -5.03 16.02 -4.95
C PRO A 415 -6.40 15.82 -5.61
N GLY A 416 -7.22 14.93 -5.05
CA GLY A 416 -8.53 14.56 -5.58
C GLY A 416 -8.50 13.69 -6.84
N GLY A 417 -7.33 13.18 -7.23
CA GLY A 417 -7.16 12.34 -8.41
C GLY A 417 -7.66 10.91 -8.22
N THR A 418 -7.59 10.13 -9.31
CA THR A 418 -7.95 8.71 -9.34
C THR A 418 -7.18 7.91 -8.28
N THR A 419 -7.91 7.12 -7.51
CA THR A 419 -7.33 6.26 -6.47
C THR A 419 -6.60 5.06 -7.06
N LEU A 420 -5.37 4.85 -6.60
CA LEU A 420 -4.44 3.78 -6.95
C LEU A 420 -4.25 2.79 -5.78
N GLY A 421 -3.69 1.63 -6.08
CA GLY A 421 -3.57 0.50 -5.15
C GLY A 421 -4.81 -0.41 -5.18
N PRO A 422 -5.08 -1.21 -4.12
CA PRO A 422 -4.38 -1.21 -2.83
C PRO A 422 -3.08 -2.02 -2.82
N ASN A 423 -2.04 -1.47 -2.20
CA ASN A 423 -0.89 -2.26 -1.74
C ASN A 423 -1.19 -2.83 -0.35
N SER A 424 -0.71 -4.04 -0.05
CA SER A 424 -1.04 -4.77 1.18
C SER A 424 0.18 -5.00 2.07
N SER A 425 -0.01 -4.94 3.38
CA SER A 425 1.01 -5.34 4.37
C SER A 425 1.23 -6.85 4.39
N GLY A 426 0.34 -7.63 3.76
CA GLY A 426 0.20 -9.06 4.05
C GLY A 426 -0.41 -9.31 5.43
N LEU A 427 -0.54 -10.59 5.79
CA LEU A 427 -1.08 -11.03 7.08
C LEU A 427 -0.05 -10.81 8.19
N VAL A 428 -0.43 -10.03 9.21
CA VAL A 428 0.37 -9.77 10.40
C VAL A 428 -0.23 -10.49 11.60
N THR A 429 0.60 -11.20 12.36
CA THR A 429 0.23 -11.79 13.65
C THR A 429 0.49 -10.80 14.77
N CYS A 430 -0.52 -10.49 15.58
CA CYS A 430 -0.40 -9.46 16.61
C CYS A 430 0.45 -9.93 17.80
N ASP A 431 1.22 -9.01 18.35
CA ASP A 431 2.02 -9.25 19.55
C ASP A 431 1.11 -9.37 20.78
N VAL A 432 1.38 -10.37 21.61
CA VAL A 432 0.64 -10.70 22.84
C VAL A 432 1.56 -10.78 24.05
N SER A 433 2.79 -10.25 23.94
CA SER A 433 3.82 -10.26 24.98
C SER A 433 3.46 -9.45 26.23
N ALA A 434 2.54 -8.48 26.10
CA ALA A 434 2.09 -7.65 27.20
C ALA A 434 1.50 -8.48 28.35
N ALA A 435 1.94 -8.21 29.58
CA ALA A 435 1.48 -8.95 30.78
C ALA A 435 -0.03 -8.83 31.00
N MET A 436 -0.61 -7.67 30.68
CA MET A 436 -2.05 -7.40 30.74
C MET A 436 -2.88 -8.19 29.72
N CYS A 437 -2.23 -8.87 28.77
CA CYS A 437 -2.86 -9.81 27.83
C CYS A 437 -2.72 -11.28 28.24
N GLN A 438 -2.11 -11.55 29.40
CA GLN A 438 -2.07 -12.88 29.99
C GLN A 438 -3.22 -13.00 30.99
N ALA A 439 -4.20 -13.85 30.68
CA ALA A 439 -5.29 -14.15 31.61
C ALA A 439 -4.73 -14.92 32.81
N ASN A 440 -4.84 -14.33 34.00
CA ASN A 440 -4.33 -14.87 35.25
C ASN A 440 -5.47 -14.91 36.29
N PRO A 441 -6.27 -15.98 36.32
CA PRO A 441 -7.36 -16.12 37.28
C PRO A 441 -6.76 -16.40 38.67
N GLY A 442 -7.33 -15.79 39.70
CA GLY A 442 -6.90 -16.00 41.07
C GLY A 442 -8.08 -15.83 42.00
N ILE A 443 -8.25 -16.73 42.96
CA ILE A 443 -9.31 -16.62 43.96
C ILE A 443 -8.70 -16.81 45.34
N LEU A 444 -9.11 -15.96 46.28
CA LEU A 444 -8.76 -16.05 47.69
C LEU A 444 -10.05 -16.24 48.48
N ILE A 445 -10.02 -17.14 49.46
CA ILE A 445 -11.09 -17.30 50.43
C ILE A 445 -10.49 -17.16 51.83
N THR A 446 -11.21 -16.49 52.72
CA THR A 446 -10.92 -16.48 54.16
C THR A 446 -12.06 -17.17 54.91
N LYS A 447 -11.75 -17.76 56.06
CA LYS A 447 -12.74 -18.28 56.99
C LYS A 447 -12.35 -17.88 58.41
N VAL A 448 -13.33 -17.45 59.17
CA VAL A 448 -13.26 -17.28 60.62
C VAL A 448 -14.47 -17.97 61.24
N CYS A 449 -14.35 -18.41 62.49
CA CYS A 449 -15.48 -18.99 63.21
C CYS A 449 -15.52 -18.54 64.67
N THR A 450 -16.64 -18.81 65.33
CA THR A 450 -16.80 -18.78 66.78
C THR A 450 -17.67 -19.95 67.23
N ALA A 451 -17.39 -20.53 68.40
CA ALA A 451 -18.15 -21.65 68.95
C ALA A 451 -18.68 -21.29 70.34
N GLY A 452 -19.95 -21.60 70.60
CA GLY A 452 -20.58 -21.32 71.89
C GLY A 452 -21.81 -22.19 72.17
N PRO A 453 -22.18 -22.35 73.45
CA PRO A 453 -23.38 -23.06 73.83
C PRO A 453 -24.64 -22.26 73.47
N VAL A 454 -25.66 -22.92 72.95
CA VAL A 454 -26.99 -22.35 72.66
C VAL A 454 -28.09 -23.24 73.24
N ALA A 455 -29.20 -22.64 73.64
CA ALA A 455 -30.38 -23.38 74.07
C ALA A 455 -31.20 -23.80 72.84
N ASN A 456 -31.41 -25.10 72.67
CA ASN A 456 -32.17 -25.67 71.56
C ASN A 456 -33.13 -26.75 72.08
N ASN A 457 -34.43 -26.56 71.90
CA ASN A 457 -35.48 -27.49 72.35
C ASN A 457 -35.35 -27.98 73.82
N GLY A 458 -34.93 -27.09 74.72
CA GLY A 458 -34.74 -27.41 76.14
C GLY A 458 -33.45 -28.15 76.48
N ARG A 459 -32.51 -28.29 75.53
CA ARG A 459 -31.15 -28.82 75.72
C ARG A 459 -30.10 -27.75 75.40
N ILE A 460 -28.87 -27.96 75.87
CA ILE A 460 -27.71 -27.14 75.51
C ILE A 460 -26.99 -27.86 74.37
N ASP A 461 -26.98 -27.24 73.19
CA ASP A 461 -26.18 -27.67 72.04
C ASP A 461 -25.01 -26.70 71.83
N ILE A 462 -23.99 -27.12 71.08
CA ILE A 462 -22.93 -26.22 70.63
C ILE A 462 -23.27 -25.73 69.24
N LEU A 463 -23.22 -24.41 69.02
CA LEU A 463 -23.37 -23.83 67.69
C LEU A 463 -22.02 -23.24 67.27
N VAL A 464 -21.56 -23.63 66.09
CA VAL A 464 -20.43 -22.98 65.42
C VAL A 464 -21.01 -21.99 64.42
N ASN A 465 -20.61 -20.72 64.55
CA ASN A 465 -20.88 -19.69 63.56
C ASN A 465 -19.62 -19.47 62.74
N PHE A 466 -19.74 -19.37 61.43
CA PHE A 466 -18.61 -19.03 60.57
C PHE A 466 -18.96 -17.94 59.58
N SER A 467 -17.95 -17.20 59.17
CA SER A 467 -18.04 -16.22 58.10
C SER A 467 -16.71 -16.08 57.39
N GLY A 468 -16.74 -15.46 56.22
CA GLY A 468 -15.55 -15.28 55.42
C GLY A 468 -15.79 -14.34 54.25
N LEU A 469 -14.71 -14.08 53.52
CA LEU A 469 -14.71 -13.29 52.30
C LEU A 469 -14.11 -14.12 51.17
N VAL A 470 -14.80 -14.14 50.03
CA VAL A 470 -14.22 -14.59 48.77
C VAL A 470 -13.83 -13.37 47.96
N SER A 471 -12.61 -13.35 47.45
CA SER A 471 -12.07 -12.24 46.66
C SER A 471 -11.36 -12.76 45.41
N ASN A 472 -11.70 -12.19 44.26
CA ASN A 472 -10.93 -12.36 43.04
C ASN A 472 -9.58 -11.63 43.18
N GLN A 473 -8.51 -12.37 42.99
CA GLN A 473 -7.13 -11.86 42.99
C GLN A 473 -6.53 -11.80 41.58
N GLY A 474 -7.26 -12.28 40.57
CA GLY A 474 -6.86 -12.30 39.18
C GLY A 474 -7.23 -11.05 38.40
N ASN A 475 -6.67 -10.94 37.19
CA ASN A 475 -6.92 -9.83 36.26
C ASN A 475 -8.10 -10.10 35.29
N VAL A 476 -8.83 -11.19 35.51
CA VAL A 476 -9.99 -11.59 34.71
C VAL A 476 -11.19 -11.83 35.64
N PRO A 477 -12.42 -11.51 35.20
CA PRO A 477 -13.63 -11.87 35.92
C PRO A 477 -13.71 -13.38 36.21
N LEU A 478 -14.34 -13.70 37.33
CA LEU A 478 -14.65 -15.05 37.74
C LEU A 478 -16.16 -15.24 37.75
N HIS A 479 -16.62 -16.30 37.10
CA HIS A 479 -18.02 -16.68 37.01
C HIS A 479 -18.31 -17.93 37.83
N ASN A 480 -19.58 -18.13 38.18
CA ASN A 480 -20.06 -19.30 38.91
C ASN A 480 -19.28 -19.56 40.21
N VAL A 481 -18.93 -18.49 40.93
CA VAL A 481 -18.20 -18.57 42.19
C VAL A 481 -19.10 -19.25 43.22
N SER A 482 -18.63 -20.35 43.77
CA SER A 482 -19.37 -21.18 44.73
C SER A 482 -18.47 -21.60 45.86
N VAL A 483 -18.93 -21.42 47.10
CA VAL A 483 -18.25 -21.88 48.31
C VAL A 483 -18.96 -23.13 48.81
N CYS A 484 -18.19 -24.21 48.92
CA CYS A 484 -18.55 -25.46 49.54
C CYS A 484 -17.97 -25.47 50.96
N GLU A 485 -18.79 -25.71 51.96
CA GLU A 485 -18.36 -25.96 53.33
C GLU A 485 -18.44 -27.46 53.66
N ASP A 486 -17.49 -27.98 54.44
CA ASP A 486 -17.29 -29.39 54.75
C ASP A 486 -16.90 -29.54 56.23
N ASP A 487 -17.90 -29.69 57.11
CA ASP A 487 -17.82 -29.70 58.58
C ASP A 487 -17.30 -31.04 59.12
N ASP A 488 -16.06 -31.37 58.78
CA ASP A 488 -15.31 -32.58 59.10
C ASP A 488 -15.93 -33.68 60.00
N ALA A 489 -15.71 -34.91 59.51
CA ALA A 489 -15.76 -36.26 60.14
C ALA A 489 -17.06 -37.08 59.99
N ASN A 490 -18.18 -36.52 59.56
CA ASN A 490 -19.44 -37.26 59.34
C ASN A 490 -19.64 -37.71 57.87
N ASN A 491 -18.84 -37.19 56.94
CA ASN A 491 -19.05 -37.33 55.52
C ASN A 491 -17.79 -37.81 54.76
N PRO A 492 -17.94 -38.51 53.61
CA PRO A 492 -16.80 -38.88 52.77
C PRO A 492 -16.01 -37.62 52.36
N PRO A 493 -14.66 -37.67 52.31
CA PRO A 493 -13.86 -36.53 51.88
C PRO A 493 -14.36 -35.95 50.55
N GLY A 494 -14.76 -34.67 50.53
CA GLY A 494 -15.16 -33.95 49.32
C GLY A 494 -16.67 -33.82 49.04
N THR A 495 -17.54 -34.09 50.01
CA THR A 495 -18.97 -33.73 49.93
C THR A 495 -19.24 -32.39 50.61
N CYS A 496 -20.05 -31.53 49.99
CA CYS A 496 -20.42 -30.23 50.56
C CYS A 496 -21.63 -30.35 51.49
N ASP A 497 -21.50 -29.86 52.73
CA ASP A 497 -22.60 -29.75 53.68
C ASP A 497 -23.46 -28.52 53.38
N GLN A 498 -22.81 -27.41 53.06
CA GLN A 498 -23.48 -26.17 52.65
C GLN A 498 -22.85 -25.62 51.39
N ILE A 499 -23.69 -25.14 50.47
CA ILE A 499 -23.26 -24.50 49.22
C ILE A 499 -23.74 -23.05 49.22
N PHE A 500 -22.80 -22.13 49.08
CA PHE A 500 -23.05 -20.70 48.93
C PHE A 500 -22.73 -20.28 47.50
N ASN A 501 -23.77 -19.96 46.73
CA ASN A 501 -23.63 -19.44 45.37
C ASN A 501 -23.38 -17.94 45.43
N ILE A 502 -22.12 -17.55 45.23
CA ILE A 502 -21.67 -16.16 45.28
C ILE A 502 -22.02 -15.43 43.97
N GLY A 503 -21.99 -16.14 42.84
CA GLY A 503 -22.24 -15.57 41.52
C GLY A 503 -20.95 -15.12 40.83
N ASP A 504 -20.96 -13.92 40.26
CA ASP A 504 -19.81 -13.40 39.51
C ASP A 504 -19.01 -12.41 40.36
N LEU A 505 -17.68 -12.52 40.28
CA LEU A 505 -16.75 -11.57 40.89
C LEU A 505 -15.98 -10.84 39.79
N ALA A 506 -15.98 -9.51 39.86
CA ALA A 506 -15.20 -8.68 38.95
C ALA A 506 -13.70 -8.95 39.11
N ALA A 507 -12.88 -8.55 38.12
CA ALA A 507 -11.42 -8.62 38.24
C ALA A 507 -10.93 -7.81 39.46
N LYS A 508 -9.78 -8.22 40.02
CA LYS A 508 -9.19 -7.60 41.21
C LYS A 508 -9.12 -6.06 41.10
N GLY A 509 -9.59 -5.37 42.14
CA GLY A 509 -9.56 -3.92 42.22
C GLY A 509 -10.75 -3.21 41.58
N LEU A 510 -11.65 -3.96 40.93
CA LEU A 510 -12.92 -3.43 40.44
C LEU A 510 -14.03 -3.59 41.49
N SER A 511 -15.08 -2.78 41.38
CA SER A 511 -16.25 -2.92 42.24
C SER A 511 -16.88 -4.29 42.06
N GLY A 512 -17.10 -5.01 43.16
CA GLY A 512 -17.64 -6.37 43.13
C GLY A 512 -16.59 -7.47 42.94
N ASP A 513 -15.30 -7.19 43.18
CA ASP A 513 -14.25 -8.22 43.18
C ASP A 513 -14.31 -9.18 44.37
N SER A 514 -15.13 -8.86 45.38
CA SER A 514 -15.23 -9.63 46.62
C SER A 514 -16.66 -9.71 47.13
N ALA A 515 -17.01 -10.83 47.77
CA ALA A 515 -18.31 -11.05 48.38
C ALA A 515 -18.20 -11.86 49.68
N PRO A 516 -18.96 -11.49 50.73
CA PRO A 516 -18.97 -12.22 51.99
C PRO A 516 -19.83 -13.48 51.90
N PHE A 517 -19.53 -14.45 52.76
CA PHE A 517 -20.40 -15.59 53.06
C PHE A 517 -20.44 -15.84 54.56
N SER A 518 -21.51 -16.46 55.05
CA SER A 518 -21.65 -16.82 56.46
C SER A 518 -22.67 -17.94 56.63
N GLY A 519 -22.46 -18.78 57.62
CA GLY A 519 -23.35 -19.88 57.96
C GLY A 519 -23.14 -20.33 59.39
N THR A 520 -23.88 -21.37 59.77
CA THR A 520 -23.78 -22.00 61.08
C THR A 520 -23.97 -23.51 60.96
N TYR A 521 -23.44 -24.26 61.92
CA TYR A 521 -23.65 -25.70 62.03
C TYR A 521 -23.60 -26.17 63.49
N TYR A 522 -24.14 -27.38 63.72
CA TYR A 522 -24.07 -28.07 65.00
C TYR A 522 -23.09 -29.25 64.86
N PRO A 523 -21.92 -29.23 65.53
CA PRO A 523 -20.90 -30.25 65.38
C PRO A 523 -21.41 -31.60 65.85
N SER A 524 -21.15 -32.63 65.05
CA SER A 524 -21.58 -34.01 65.33
C SER A 524 -20.60 -34.78 66.22
N VAL A 525 -19.35 -34.31 66.31
CA VAL A 525 -18.28 -34.88 67.13
C VAL A 525 -17.72 -33.83 68.08
N LEU A 526 -17.56 -34.20 69.34
CA LEU A 526 -16.93 -33.33 70.34
C LEU A 526 -15.43 -33.65 70.45
N ASN A 527 -14.59 -32.81 69.84
CA ASN A 527 -13.13 -32.95 69.92
C ASN A 527 -12.60 -32.23 71.16
N LEU A 528 -12.51 -32.96 72.27
CA LEU A 528 -12.03 -32.43 73.55
C LEU A 528 -10.54 -32.07 73.49
N VAL A 529 -10.22 -30.84 73.90
CA VAL A 529 -8.83 -30.36 74.06
C VAL A 529 -8.39 -30.46 75.52
N SER A 530 -9.31 -30.15 76.44
CA SER A 530 -9.15 -30.30 77.89
C SER A 530 -10.54 -30.47 78.54
N PRO A 531 -10.65 -30.83 79.83
CA PRO A 531 -11.94 -30.81 80.52
C PRO A 531 -12.64 -29.45 80.35
N GLY A 532 -13.87 -29.46 79.86
CA GLY A 532 -14.66 -28.25 79.60
C GLY A 532 -14.26 -27.44 78.35
N ARG A 533 -13.32 -27.91 77.51
CA ARG A 533 -12.91 -27.23 76.26
C ARG A 533 -12.89 -28.19 75.07
N ALA A 534 -13.40 -27.73 73.94
CA ALA A 534 -13.41 -28.47 72.68
C ALA A 534 -12.96 -27.58 71.52
N SER A 535 -12.40 -28.17 70.47
CA SER A 535 -12.01 -27.48 69.24
C SER A 535 -12.83 -27.96 68.05
N PHE A 536 -13.31 -27.03 67.24
CA PHE A 536 -13.98 -27.33 65.98
C PHE A 536 -13.15 -26.72 64.87
N SER A 537 -12.61 -27.55 64.00
CA SER A 537 -12.01 -27.09 62.76
C SER A 537 -13.08 -27.24 61.67
N ASP A 538 -13.02 -26.41 60.64
CA ASP A 538 -13.79 -26.61 59.41
C ASP A 538 -13.02 -26.02 58.24
N THR A 539 -13.15 -26.64 57.06
CA THR A 539 -12.56 -26.17 55.81
C THR A 539 -13.62 -25.80 54.79
N VAL A 540 -13.55 -24.58 54.27
CA VAL A 540 -14.29 -24.17 53.07
C VAL A 540 -13.43 -24.31 51.84
N LYS A 541 -14.05 -24.70 50.73
CA LYS A 541 -13.48 -24.73 49.39
C LYS A 541 -14.27 -23.81 48.48
N VAL A 542 -13.59 -22.88 47.82
CA VAL A 542 -14.18 -22.08 46.76
C VAL A 542 -13.78 -22.61 45.39
N THR A 543 -14.71 -22.58 44.45
CA THR A 543 -14.47 -22.85 43.02
C THR A 543 -15.07 -21.74 42.17
N ALA A 544 -14.40 -21.40 41.07
CA ALA A 544 -14.90 -20.46 40.08
C ALA A 544 -14.32 -20.77 38.68
N THR A 545 -14.85 -20.12 37.65
CA THR A 545 -14.38 -20.28 36.26
C THR A 545 -14.11 -18.93 35.60
N SER A 546 -13.04 -18.83 34.82
CA SER A 546 -12.75 -17.71 33.92
C SER A 546 -12.90 -18.16 32.47
N SER A 547 -13.55 -17.33 31.65
CA SER A 547 -13.79 -17.60 30.23
C SER A 547 -12.51 -17.80 29.40
N LEU A 548 -11.40 -17.17 29.79
CA LEU A 548 -10.12 -17.23 29.06
C LEU A 548 -9.05 -18.11 29.71
N ALA A 549 -9.24 -18.56 30.97
CA ALA A 549 -8.20 -19.26 31.72
C ALA A 549 -8.68 -20.52 32.49
N GLY A 550 -9.95 -20.89 32.37
CA GLY A 550 -10.48 -22.11 32.96
C GLY A 550 -10.84 -21.98 34.45
N SER A 551 -10.84 -23.09 35.19
CA SER A 551 -11.28 -23.12 36.59
C SER A 551 -10.18 -22.69 37.56
N VAL A 552 -10.60 -22.05 38.67
CA VAL A 552 -9.75 -21.67 39.79
C VAL A 552 -10.39 -22.12 41.10
N THR A 553 -9.59 -22.50 42.07
CA THR A 553 -10.06 -22.98 43.37
C THR A 553 -9.10 -22.59 44.48
N ASN A 554 -9.61 -22.43 45.70
CA ASN A 554 -8.83 -22.18 46.90
C ASN A 554 -9.58 -22.76 48.12
N THR A 555 -8.89 -22.98 49.23
CA THR A 555 -9.47 -23.46 50.48
C THR A 555 -9.02 -22.60 51.65
N ALA A 556 -9.86 -22.52 52.68
CA ALA A 556 -9.52 -21.89 53.95
C ALA A 556 -10.07 -22.71 55.11
N THR A 557 -9.23 -22.92 56.13
CA THR A 557 -9.60 -23.65 57.35
C THR A 557 -9.63 -22.68 58.52
N ALA A 558 -10.66 -22.76 59.35
CA ALA A 558 -10.73 -22.03 60.61
C ALA A 558 -10.90 -23.02 61.76
N THR A 559 -10.18 -22.80 62.86
CA THR A 559 -10.30 -23.61 64.09
C THR A 559 -10.78 -22.76 65.25
N CYS A 560 -11.87 -23.19 65.88
CA CYS A 560 -12.58 -22.45 66.90
C CYS A 560 -12.70 -23.24 68.19
N LEU A 561 -12.31 -22.58 69.27
CA LEU A 561 -12.35 -23.17 70.60
C LEU A 561 -13.68 -22.83 71.28
N LEU A 562 -14.39 -23.87 71.71
CA LEU A 562 -15.38 -23.73 72.77
C LEU A 562 -14.64 -23.33 74.03
N CYS A 563 -15.03 -22.20 74.61
CA CYS A 563 -14.35 -21.61 75.76
C CYS A 563 -12.87 -21.28 75.47
N PRO A 564 -12.53 -20.18 74.77
CA PRO A 564 -11.14 -19.76 74.60
C PRO A 564 -10.46 -19.41 75.95
N PRO A 565 -9.13 -19.55 76.10
CA PRO A 565 -8.42 -19.12 77.31
C PRO A 565 -8.71 -17.63 77.62
N GLY A 566 -9.20 -17.32 78.83
CA GLY A 566 -9.54 -15.96 79.26
C GLY A 566 -10.95 -15.48 78.90
N SER A 567 -11.82 -16.31 78.31
CA SER A 567 -13.20 -15.92 78.05
C SER A 567 -14.05 -15.90 79.33
N ALA A 568 -14.88 -14.88 79.50
CA ALA A 568 -15.81 -14.76 80.64
C ALA A 568 -16.90 -15.86 80.63
N ALA A 569 -17.11 -16.51 79.49
CA ALA A 569 -18.09 -17.59 79.33
C ALA A 569 -17.68 -18.88 80.05
N CYS A 570 -16.38 -19.10 80.30
CA CYS A 570 -15.88 -20.32 80.92
C CYS A 570 -14.64 -20.03 81.81
N PRO A 571 -14.85 -19.66 83.09
CA PRO A 571 -13.77 -19.46 84.04
C PRO A 571 -12.89 -20.73 84.13
N ALA A 572 -11.58 -20.58 84.28
CA ALA A 572 -10.74 -21.72 84.64
C ALA A 572 -11.26 -22.33 85.96
N PRO A 573 -11.29 -23.67 86.09
CA PRO A 573 -11.67 -24.31 87.34
C PRO A 573 -10.78 -23.90 88.51
#